data_AF-A0A433XCE8-F1
#
_entry.id   AF-A0A433XCE8-F1
#
_cell.length_a   1.000
_cell.length_b   1.000
_cell.length_c   1.000
_cell.angle_alpha   90.00
_cell.angle_beta   90.00
_cell.angle_gamma   90.00
#
_symmetry.space_group_name_H-M   'P 1'
#
loop_
_entity.id
_entity.type
_entity.pdbx_description
1 polymer ?
#
loop_
_entity_poly.entity_id
_entity_poly.type
_entity_poly.pdbx_seq_one_letter_code
_entity_poly.pdbx_strand_id
1 'polypeptide(L)'
;MTIKNKLTLRNLFIVLCSALLILLAVKGYYIKQKIAWISEAERAYTKKDLVQAEEWYQKARNNRWLEYKEDEVNARLMQLEPITEIKNRLAGLDEAAQSASPDSDADFTKLVQGYSDLSTLRNKYMKTGGQYSSYYKQISSGYKVTDHFLDKFKQFEQRFITQMDNNVEKRTYQDESFRNKLLQIPEAYYGSEAKRLASLSAAFKKYDTSKLTQLSAGGMFTSMLNEALIMRNIYKDAGVEAPWIKKTAESLADQVLRSDLKTENYTAFASHGREFVNFVQSAKVKSPLTGYISTQYSRLLKKAKLMIARGEFQQAIALYEAVAGYRDTSKEVADAKLAWTKADPIRLLQAADSSKNYANVIGGSSSYGAQLYAAGTDDTGRIYYAGMDAAGQIKLVSAGDFPQGRKILRISMEKKLSSSSRPVVLVEGDSQTRKATYAAYAVEAGSLNKLFELEADGYQVDKDGNLLVQNPEGPGTDQNARYVWTGSSYEYQEIKSESEYADIAVDELLQHQGEKVRFTCSIVSITDSGPLAQLGDSYVLLKSDSLLSAGQVTVSGTLASQNEDVTLGQTALSLPVFEVRLVE
;
A
#
# COMPACT_ATOMS: atom_id res chain seq x y z
N MET A 1 -25.41 -44.71 -95.03
CA MET A 1 -25.75 -43.85 -96.19
C MET A 1 -26.31 -42.53 -95.65
N THR A 2 -25.83 -41.32 -95.92
CA THR A 2 -24.75 -40.86 -96.80
C THR A 2 -24.42 -39.39 -96.44
N ILE A 3 -23.81 -39.15 -95.28
CA ILE A 3 -23.07 -37.89 -95.04
C ILE A 3 -21.89 -37.77 -96.04
N LYS A 4 -21.46 -38.91 -96.61
CA LYS A 4 -20.44 -39.00 -97.66
C LYS A 4 -20.92 -38.74 -99.11
N ASN A 5 -22.24 -38.63 -99.41
CA ASN A 5 -22.73 -38.30 -100.77
C ASN A 5 -23.46 -36.93 -100.88
N LYS A 6 -23.39 -36.08 -99.85
CA LYS A 6 -23.83 -34.66 -99.95
C LYS A 6 -22.69 -33.64 -99.93
N LEU A 7 -21.45 -34.12 -99.90
CA LEU A 7 -20.22 -33.35 -100.13
C LEU A 7 -19.75 -33.53 -101.58
N THR A 8 -20.60 -33.22 -102.55
CA THR A 8 -20.11 -32.93 -103.89
C THR A 8 -19.41 -31.58 -103.85
N LEU A 9 -18.25 -31.47 -104.52
CA LEU A 9 -17.43 -30.25 -104.59
C LEU A 9 -18.31 -28.99 -104.83
N ARG A 10 -19.32 -29.12 -105.68
CA ARG A 10 -20.32 -28.09 -106.00
C ARG A 10 -21.14 -27.62 -104.80
N ASN A 11 -21.66 -28.52 -103.96
CA ASN A 11 -22.49 -28.13 -102.81
C ASN A 11 -21.64 -27.52 -101.69
N LEU A 12 -20.39 -27.97 -101.52
CA LEU A 12 -19.43 -27.32 -100.64
C LEU A 12 -19.10 -25.91 -101.14
N PHE A 13 -18.88 -25.73 -102.45
CA PHE A 13 -18.67 -24.41 -103.06
C PHE A 13 -19.87 -23.48 -102.89
N ILE A 14 -21.11 -23.96 -103.03
CA ILE A 14 -22.31 -23.14 -102.82
C ILE A 14 -22.40 -22.67 -101.36
N VAL A 15 -22.16 -23.55 -100.38
CA VAL A 15 -22.15 -23.18 -98.96
C VAL A 15 -21.01 -22.19 -98.65
N LEU A 16 -19.81 -22.41 -99.22
CA LEU A 16 -18.68 -21.47 -99.10
C LEU A 16 -18.99 -20.12 -99.74
N CYS A 17 -19.61 -20.07 -100.92
CA CYS A 17 -20.03 -18.83 -101.57
C CYS A 17 -21.10 -18.09 -100.77
N SER A 18 -22.10 -18.79 -100.23
CA SER A 18 -23.10 -18.19 -99.35
C SER A 18 -22.47 -17.65 -98.06
N ALA A 19 -21.52 -18.39 -97.46
CA ALA A 19 -20.77 -17.92 -96.29
C ALA A 19 -19.90 -16.69 -96.64
N LEU A 20 -19.25 -16.67 -97.81
CA LEU A 20 -18.48 -15.52 -98.30
C LEU A 20 -19.38 -14.30 -98.53
N LEU A 21 -20.58 -14.46 -99.10
CA LEU A 21 -21.53 -13.36 -99.25
C LEU A 21 -21.99 -12.80 -97.91
N ILE A 22 -22.26 -13.66 -96.92
CA ILE A 22 -22.59 -13.23 -95.56
C ILE A 22 -21.40 -12.49 -94.94
N LEU A 23 -20.19 -13.01 -95.04
CA LEU A 23 -18.98 -12.34 -94.54
C LEU A 23 -18.72 -11.00 -95.22
N LEU A 24 -19.00 -10.89 -96.52
CA LEU A 24 -18.91 -9.63 -97.27
C LEU A 24 -19.97 -8.62 -96.82
N ALA A 25 -21.21 -9.05 -96.59
CA ALA A 25 -22.27 -8.19 -96.07
C ALA A 25 -21.94 -7.69 -94.65
N VAL A 26 -21.46 -8.59 -93.77
CA VAL A 26 -21.00 -8.25 -92.42
C VAL A 26 -19.82 -7.27 -92.47
N LYS A 27 -18.80 -7.55 -93.30
CA LYS A 27 -17.66 -6.66 -93.49
C LYS A 27 -18.10 -5.28 -94.01
N GLY A 28 -18.98 -5.24 -95.01
CA GLY A 28 -19.53 -3.99 -95.56
C GLY A 28 -20.28 -3.16 -94.51
N TYR A 29 -21.03 -3.81 -93.63
CA TYR A 29 -21.70 -3.15 -92.51
C TYR A 29 -20.69 -2.52 -91.53
N TYR A 30 -19.66 -3.27 -91.11
CA TYR A 30 -18.62 -2.75 -90.21
C TYR A 30 -17.78 -1.64 -90.84
N ILE A 31 -17.54 -1.68 -92.15
CA ILE A 31 -16.87 -0.59 -92.90
C ILE A 31 -17.72 0.69 -92.83
N LYS A 32 -19.02 0.60 -93.14
CA LYS A 32 -19.93 1.74 -93.08
C LYS A 32 -19.99 2.34 -91.68
N GLN A 33 -20.02 1.50 -90.65
CA GLN A 33 -19.98 1.95 -89.26
C GLN A 33 -18.68 2.69 -88.92
N LYS A 34 -17.52 2.18 -89.33
CA LYS A 34 -16.23 2.83 -89.04
C LYS A 34 -16.15 4.23 -89.64
N ILE A 35 -16.56 4.39 -90.90
CA ILE A 35 -16.60 5.70 -91.58
C ILE A 35 -17.55 6.67 -90.85
N ALA A 36 -18.73 6.18 -90.46
CA ALA A 36 -19.70 6.98 -89.72
C ALA A 36 -19.16 7.42 -88.34
N TRP A 37 -18.48 6.52 -87.61
CA TRP A 37 -17.88 6.83 -86.31
C TRP A 37 -16.77 7.88 -86.43
N ILE A 38 -15.90 7.80 -87.44
CA ILE A 38 -14.84 8.81 -87.65
C ILE A 38 -15.45 10.17 -87.99
N SER A 39 -16.47 10.21 -88.85
CA SER A 39 -17.18 11.46 -89.18
C SER A 39 -17.84 12.10 -87.95
N GLU A 40 -18.42 11.27 -87.09
CA GLU A 40 -19.08 11.73 -85.86
C GLU A 40 -18.07 12.19 -84.81
N ALA A 41 -16.91 11.50 -84.72
CA ALA A 41 -15.81 11.88 -83.85
C ALA A 41 -15.25 13.27 -84.21
N GLU A 42 -14.99 13.54 -85.49
CA GLU A 42 -14.46 14.83 -85.94
C GLU A 42 -15.47 15.97 -85.70
N ARG A 43 -16.77 15.68 -85.88
CA ARG A 43 -17.85 16.62 -85.59
C ARG A 43 -17.87 17.00 -84.10
N ALA A 44 -17.77 16.01 -83.21
CA ALA A 44 -17.72 16.23 -81.77
C ALA A 44 -16.43 16.97 -81.36
N TYR A 45 -15.29 16.61 -81.94
CA TYR A 45 -14.00 17.25 -81.69
C TYR A 45 -14.02 18.74 -82.06
N THR A 46 -14.57 19.08 -83.23
CA THR A 46 -14.70 20.47 -83.70
C THR A 46 -15.62 21.31 -82.79
N LYS A 47 -16.66 20.69 -82.23
CA LYS A 47 -17.58 21.32 -81.26
C LYS A 47 -16.98 21.45 -79.85
N LYS A 48 -15.73 21.01 -79.65
CA LYS A 48 -15.07 20.88 -78.33
C LYS A 48 -15.82 19.95 -77.37
N ASP A 49 -16.65 19.04 -77.89
CA ASP A 49 -17.21 17.94 -77.10
C ASP A 49 -16.19 16.78 -77.09
N LEU A 50 -15.13 16.96 -76.31
CA LEU A 50 -13.99 16.04 -76.29
C LEU A 50 -14.35 14.67 -75.72
N VAL A 51 -15.38 14.58 -74.86
CA VAL A 51 -15.87 13.33 -74.28
C VAL A 51 -16.54 12.48 -75.35
N GLN A 52 -17.44 13.07 -76.13
CA GLN A 52 -18.11 12.38 -77.22
C GLN A 52 -17.14 12.07 -78.38
N ALA A 53 -16.19 12.96 -78.66
CA ALA A 53 -15.15 12.73 -79.66
C ALA A 53 -14.31 11.48 -79.31
N GLU A 54 -13.88 11.37 -78.06
CA GLU A 54 -13.10 10.24 -77.56
C GLU A 54 -13.85 8.91 -77.75
N GLU A 55 -15.15 8.86 -77.42
CA GLU A 55 -15.96 7.64 -77.58
C GLU A 55 -16.04 7.15 -79.02
N TRP A 56 -16.24 8.08 -79.96
CA TRP A 56 -16.36 7.73 -81.37
C TRP A 56 -15.01 7.34 -81.97
N TYR A 57 -13.91 8.01 -81.62
CA TYR A 57 -12.57 7.58 -82.03
C TYR A 57 -12.19 6.22 -81.43
N GLN A 58 -12.56 5.93 -80.18
CA GLN A 58 -12.35 4.60 -79.58
C GLN A 58 -13.13 3.50 -80.31
N LYS A 59 -14.41 3.74 -80.62
CA LYS A 59 -15.22 2.81 -81.42
C LYS A 59 -14.60 2.57 -82.80
N ALA A 60 -14.13 3.64 -83.46
CA ALA A 60 -13.43 3.55 -84.74
C ALA A 60 -12.14 2.71 -84.65
N ARG A 61 -11.30 2.95 -83.63
CA ARG A 61 -10.06 2.19 -83.38
C ARG A 61 -10.32 0.70 -83.14
N ASN A 62 -11.36 0.37 -82.39
CA ASN A 62 -11.68 -1.02 -82.03
C ASN A 62 -12.23 -1.84 -83.21
N ASN A 63 -12.66 -1.17 -84.28
CA ASN A 63 -13.12 -1.85 -85.49
C ASN A 63 -11.94 -2.19 -86.42
N ARG A 64 -11.57 -3.48 -86.40
CA ARG A 64 -10.45 -4.03 -87.18
C ARG A 64 -10.84 -4.57 -88.57
N TRP A 65 -12.07 -4.36 -89.02
CA TRP A 65 -12.55 -4.91 -90.30
C TRP A 65 -12.00 -4.17 -91.53
N LEU A 66 -11.48 -2.96 -91.35
CA LEU A 66 -10.84 -2.13 -92.38
C LEU A 66 -9.83 -1.18 -91.73
N GLU A 67 -8.67 -1.03 -92.37
CA GLU A 67 -7.71 0.03 -92.08
C GLU A 67 -8.14 1.30 -92.82
N TYR A 68 -8.68 2.27 -92.09
CA TYR A 68 -9.17 3.53 -92.65
C TYR A 68 -8.89 4.67 -91.68
N LYS A 69 -8.02 5.60 -92.11
CA LYS A 69 -7.55 6.76 -91.33
C LYS A 69 -6.95 6.38 -89.96
N GLU A 70 -6.29 5.23 -89.86
CA GLU A 70 -5.76 4.74 -88.58
C GLU A 70 -4.78 5.73 -87.93
N ASP A 71 -3.88 6.33 -88.70
CA ASP A 71 -2.90 7.29 -88.19
C ASP A 71 -3.57 8.56 -87.63
N GLU A 72 -4.61 9.04 -88.31
CA GLU A 72 -5.39 10.21 -87.89
C GLU A 72 -6.21 9.90 -86.63
N VAL A 73 -6.86 8.73 -86.57
CA VAL A 73 -7.58 8.25 -85.38
C VAL A 73 -6.62 8.11 -84.20
N ASN A 74 -5.43 7.52 -84.41
CA ASN A 74 -4.42 7.37 -83.37
C ASN A 74 -3.88 8.72 -82.90
N ALA A 75 -3.56 9.65 -83.81
CA ALA A 75 -3.10 10.99 -83.47
C ALA A 75 -4.16 11.78 -82.66
N ARG A 76 -5.44 11.67 -83.03
CA ARG A 76 -6.56 12.29 -82.30
C ARG A 76 -6.74 11.67 -80.92
N LEU A 77 -6.63 10.35 -80.80
CA LEU A 77 -6.68 9.66 -79.51
C LEU A 77 -5.50 10.02 -78.61
N MET A 78 -4.30 10.26 -79.16
CA MET A 78 -3.16 10.78 -78.39
C MET A 78 -3.45 12.19 -77.83
N GLN A 79 -4.09 13.06 -78.62
CA GLN A 79 -4.51 14.39 -78.14
C GLN A 79 -5.62 14.31 -77.07
N LEU A 80 -6.46 13.29 -77.14
CA LEU A 80 -7.55 13.01 -76.19
C LEU A 80 -7.12 12.14 -75.00
N GLU A 81 -5.82 11.82 -74.88
CA GLU A 81 -5.29 10.97 -73.81
C GLU A 81 -5.76 11.42 -72.41
N PRO A 82 -5.78 12.72 -72.04
CA PRO A 82 -6.29 13.12 -70.72
C PRO A 82 -7.76 12.78 -70.50
N ILE A 83 -8.60 12.82 -71.54
CA ILE A 83 -10.02 12.44 -71.46
C ILE A 83 -10.16 10.92 -71.28
N THR A 84 -9.39 10.15 -72.06
CA THR A 84 -9.33 8.68 -71.91
C THR A 84 -8.84 8.28 -70.52
N GLU A 85 -7.81 8.96 -69.97
CA GLU A 85 -7.32 8.70 -68.62
C GLU A 85 -8.41 8.99 -67.57
N ILE A 86 -9.08 10.15 -67.65
CA ILE A 86 -10.17 10.50 -66.73
C ILE A 86 -11.28 9.44 -66.77
N LYS A 87 -11.75 9.06 -67.96
CA LYS A 87 -12.82 8.06 -68.12
C LYS A 87 -12.41 6.70 -67.57
N ASN A 88 -11.26 6.18 -67.96
CA ASN A 88 -10.81 4.85 -67.54
C ASN A 88 -10.57 4.79 -66.04
N ARG A 89 -9.93 5.81 -65.46
CA ARG A 89 -9.70 5.84 -64.01
C ARG A 89 -10.99 6.02 -63.23
N LEU A 90 -11.89 6.91 -63.65
CA LEU A 90 -13.17 7.09 -62.95
C LEU A 90 -14.07 5.85 -63.08
N ALA A 91 -14.12 5.19 -64.23
CA ALA A 91 -14.86 3.94 -64.41
C ALA A 91 -14.30 2.82 -63.52
N GLY A 92 -12.98 2.66 -63.45
CA GLY A 92 -12.35 1.67 -62.58
C GLY A 92 -12.56 1.96 -61.09
N LEU A 93 -12.51 3.23 -60.69
CA LEU A 93 -12.80 3.67 -59.31
C LEU A 93 -14.28 3.47 -58.95
N ASP A 94 -15.18 3.73 -59.89
CA ASP A 94 -16.61 3.50 -59.73
C ASP A 94 -16.93 2.02 -59.56
N GLU A 95 -16.36 1.16 -60.42
CA GLU A 95 -16.49 -0.30 -60.31
C GLU A 95 -15.91 -0.82 -58.99
N ALA A 96 -14.75 -0.32 -58.57
CA ALA A 96 -14.14 -0.67 -57.29
C ALA A 96 -15.02 -0.26 -56.10
N ALA A 97 -15.62 0.93 -56.13
CA ALA A 97 -16.55 1.36 -55.10
C ALA A 97 -17.80 0.47 -55.06
N GLN A 98 -18.42 0.21 -56.22
CA GLN A 98 -19.65 -0.59 -56.28
C GLN A 98 -19.44 -2.05 -55.86
N SER A 99 -18.32 -2.66 -56.27
CA SER A 99 -17.96 -4.05 -55.96
C SER A 99 -17.47 -4.26 -54.53
N ALA A 100 -17.10 -3.21 -53.79
CA ALA A 100 -16.66 -3.33 -52.41
C ALA A 100 -17.77 -3.93 -51.53
N SER A 101 -17.48 -5.07 -50.91
CA SER A 101 -18.40 -5.72 -49.97
C SER A 101 -18.31 -5.05 -48.59
N PRO A 102 -19.42 -4.58 -48.00
CA PRO A 102 -19.40 -3.96 -46.67
C PRO A 102 -18.94 -4.92 -45.57
N ASP A 103 -18.99 -6.24 -45.80
CA ASP A 103 -18.60 -7.26 -44.84
C ASP A 103 -17.11 -7.64 -44.89
N SER A 104 -16.33 -7.04 -45.79
CA SER A 104 -14.92 -7.38 -46.04
C SER A 104 -13.98 -6.27 -45.59
N ASP A 105 -13.12 -6.56 -44.61
CA ASP A 105 -12.09 -5.62 -44.14
C ASP A 105 -11.03 -5.32 -45.21
N ALA A 106 -10.74 -6.31 -46.07
CA ALA A 106 -9.86 -6.12 -47.21
C ALA A 106 -10.45 -5.13 -48.21
N ASP A 107 -11.77 -5.21 -48.45
CA ASP A 107 -12.45 -4.29 -49.36
C ASP A 107 -12.63 -2.90 -48.76
N PHE A 108 -12.76 -2.78 -47.42
CA PHE A 108 -12.67 -1.48 -46.75
C PHE A 108 -11.32 -0.79 -47.04
N THR A 109 -10.22 -1.53 -46.88
CA THR A 109 -8.87 -0.98 -47.14
C THR A 109 -8.71 -0.54 -48.60
N LYS A 110 -9.19 -1.37 -49.54
CA LYS A 110 -9.22 -1.01 -50.97
C LYS A 110 -10.10 0.22 -51.24
N LEU A 111 -11.24 0.35 -50.57
CA LEU A 111 -12.15 1.50 -50.72
C LEU A 111 -11.48 2.79 -50.23
N VAL A 112 -10.82 2.77 -49.07
CA VAL A 112 -10.06 3.93 -48.56
C VAL A 112 -8.95 4.33 -49.55
N GLN A 113 -8.21 3.35 -50.07
CA GLN A 113 -7.18 3.60 -51.08
C GLN A 113 -7.78 4.16 -52.38
N GLY A 114 -8.86 3.58 -52.88
CA GLY A 114 -9.57 4.05 -54.08
C GLY A 114 -10.09 5.47 -53.91
N TYR A 115 -10.54 5.86 -52.71
CA TYR A 115 -10.94 7.24 -52.44
C TYR A 115 -9.75 8.20 -52.44
N SER A 116 -8.59 7.77 -51.93
CA SER A 116 -7.34 8.54 -52.02
C SER A 116 -6.93 8.76 -53.49
N ASP A 117 -7.04 7.72 -54.31
CA ASP A 117 -6.76 7.78 -55.75
C ASP A 117 -7.76 8.71 -56.47
N LEU A 118 -9.05 8.67 -56.10
CA LEU A 118 -10.07 9.60 -56.57
C LEU A 118 -9.72 11.06 -56.21
N SER A 119 -9.31 11.31 -54.97
CA SER A 119 -8.92 12.65 -54.51
C SER A 119 -7.68 13.15 -55.28
N THR A 120 -6.71 12.28 -55.51
CA THR A 120 -5.51 12.58 -56.32
C THR A 120 -5.88 12.91 -57.76
N LEU A 121 -6.76 12.14 -58.38
CA LEU A 121 -7.25 12.37 -59.73
C LEU A 121 -8.02 13.68 -59.83
N ARG A 122 -8.90 13.96 -58.85
CA ARG A 122 -9.61 15.24 -58.72
C ARG A 122 -8.60 16.39 -58.66
N ASN A 123 -7.59 16.32 -57.79
CA ASN A 123 -6.59 17.39 -57.64
C ASN A 123 -5.74 17.59 -58.90
N LYS A 124 -5.50 16.54 -59.69
CA LYS A 124 -4.81 16.62 -60.99
C LYS A 124 -5.61 17.42 -62.01
N TYR A 125 -6.92 17.18 -62.12
CA TYR A 125 -7.76 17.69 -63.21
C TYR A 125 -8.70 18.85 -62.85
N MET A 126 -8.93 19.14 -61.57
CA MET A 126 -9.80 20.21 -61.07
C MET A 126 -9.04 21.48 -60.62
N LYS A 127 -7.89 21.77 -61.23
CA LYS A 127 -7.15 23.01 -60.96
C LYS A 127 -7.93 24.23 -61.49
N THR A 128 -7.93 25.33 -60.76
CA THR A 128 -8.56 26.60 -61.17
C THR A 128 -8.05 27.05 -62.53
N GLY A 129 -8.94 27.26 -63.50
CA GLY A 129 -8.58 27.62 -64.88
C GLY A 129 -8.02 26.48 -65.74
N GLY A 130 -8.02 25.24 -65.25
CA GLY A 130 -7.52 24.08 -65.99
C GLY A 130 -8.38 23.72 -67.19
N GLN A 131 -7.75 23.46 -68.33
CA GLN A 131 -8.39 23.09 -69.61
C GLN A 131 -9.33 21.88 -69.51
N TYR A 132 -9.09 20.96 -68.55
CA TYR A 132 -9.84 19.72 -68.40
C TYR A 132 -10.86 19.71 -67.24
N SER A 133 -11.01 20.81 -66.49
CA SER A 133 -11.85 20.83 -65.28
C SER A 133 -13.34 20.62 -65.58
N SER A 134 -13.86 21.22 -66.65
CA SER A 134 -15.27 21.04 -67.07
C SER A 134 -15.54 19.59 -67.50
N TYR A 135 -14.63 18.98 -68.26
CA TYR A 135 -14.75 17.59 -68.71
C TYR A 135 -14.66 16.61 -67.54
N TYR A 136 -13.75 16.84 -66.58
CA TYR A 136 -13.70 16.02 -65.36
C TYR A 136 -15.03 16.05 -64.61
N LYS A 137 -15.63 17.24 -64.42
CA LYS A 137 -16.95 17.36 -63.76
C LYS A 137 -18.03 16.58 -64.53
N GLN A 138 -18.08 16.74 -65.85
CA GLN A 138 -19.04 16.05 -66.70
C GLN A 138 -18.92 14.52 -66.57
N ILE A 139 -17.70 13.98 -66.69
CA ILE A 139 -17.45 12.54 -66.61
C ILE A 139 -17.72 12.02 -65.19
N SER A 140 -17.20 12.70 -64.16
CA SER A 140 -17.38 12.32 -62.76
C SER A 140 -18.84 12.33 -62.34
N SER A 141 -19.65 13.29 -62.79
CA SER A 141 -21.09 13.33 -62.53
C SER A 141 -21.84 12.23 -63.29
N GLY A 142 -21.39 11.86 -64.49
CA GLY A 142 -21.97 10.76 -65.26
C GLY A 142 -21.86 9.41 -64.55
N TYR A 143 -20.71 9.13 -63.92
CA TYR A 143 -20.49 7.90 -63.16
C TYR A 143 -21.01 7.94 -61.71
N LYS A 144 -21.29 9.13 -61.16
CA LYS A 144 -21.64 9.30 -59.74
C LYS A 144 -20.61 8.70 -58.76
N VAL A 145 -19.33 8.65 -59.17
CA VAL A 145 -18.25 7.97 -58.43
C VAL A 145 -18.22 8.38 -56.96
N THR A 146 -18.23 9.69 -56.70
CA THR A 146 -18.21 10.23 -55.33
C THR A 146 -19.39 9.71 -54.50
N ASP A 147 -20.61 9.68 -55.05
CA ASP A 147 -21.80 9.25 -54.33
C ASP A 147 -21.71 7.77 -53.95
N HIS A 148 -21.20 6.92 -54.85
CA HIS A 148 -20.99 5.50 -54.56
C HIS A 148 -19.93 5.27 -53.47
N PHE A 149 -18.83 6.02 -53.47
CA PHE A 149 -17.87 5.96 -52.36
C PHE A 149 -18.52 6.38 -51.03
N LEU A 150 -19.28 7.48 -51.01
CA LEU A 150 -19.93 7.97 -49.80
C LEU A 150 -20.98 6.99 -49.27
N ASP A 151 -21.77 6.36 -50.15
CA ASP A 151 -22.74 5.33 -49.76
C ASP A 151 -22.04 4.10 -49.17
N LYS A 152 -20.92 3.67 -49.75
CA LYS A 152 -20.14 2.55 -49.22
C LYS A 152 -19.49 2.88 -47.88
N PHE A 153 -18.95 4.09 -47.71
CA PHE A 153 -18.44 4.52 -46.40
C PHE A 153 -19.53 4.51 -45.34
N LYS A 154 -20.76 4.91 -45.67
CA LYS A 154 -21.91 4.81 -44.77
C LYS A 154 -22.21 3.37 -44.35
N GLN A 155 -22.19 2.43 -45.29
CA GLN A 155 -22.41 1.01 -44.99
C GLN A 155 -21.30 0.44 -44.09
N PHE A 156 -20.03 0.76 -44.37
CA PHE A 156 -18.90 0.37 -43.52
C PHE A 156 -18.96 1.00 -42.13
N GLU A 157 -19.27 2.30 -42.03
CA GLU A 157 -19.48 2.98 -40.75
C GLU A 157 -20.56 2.27 -39.94
N GLN A 158 -21.71 1.98 -40.55
CA GLN A 158 -22.81 1.27 -39.88
C GLN A 158 -22.36 -0.09 -39.36
N ARG A 159 -21.64 -0.89 -40.17
CA ARG A 159 -21.08 -2.18 -39.73
C ARG A 159 -20.13 -2.02 -38.55
N PHE A 160 -19.20 -1.08 -38.60
CA PHE A 160 -18.22 -0.87 -37.54
C PHE A 160 -18.86 -0.35 -36.25
N ILE A 161 -19.87 0.51 -36.34
CA ILE A 161 -20.67 0.94 -35.17
C ILE A 161 -21.47 -0.22 -34.60
N THR A 162 -22.08 -1.07 -35.44
CA THR A 162 -22.76 -2.29 -34.98
C THR A 162 -21.80 -3.28 -34.33
N GLN A 163 -20.59 -3.45 -34.87
CA GLN A 163 -19.53 -4.25 -34.25
C GLN A 163 -19.16 -3.70 -32.87
N MET A 164 -18.96 -2.39 -32.77
CA MET A 164 -18.65 -1.69 -31.53
C MET A 164 -19.77 -1.87 -30.48
N ASP A 165 -21.04 -1.69 -30.85
CA ASP A 165 -22.17 -1.89 -29.94
C ASP A 165 -22.31 -3.38 -29.52
N ASN A 166 -22.12 -4.33 -30.45
CA ASN A 166 -22.14 -5.77 -30.17
C ASN A 166 -21.06 -6.18 -29.16
N ASN A 167 -19.86 -5.59 -29.24
CA ASN A 167 -18.79 -5.85 -28.29
C ASN A 167 -19.19 -5.46 -26.85
N VAL A 168 -19.89 -4.34 -26.69
CA VAL A 168 -20.40 -3.88 -25.38
C VAL A 168 -21.53 -4.78 -24.89
N GLU A 169 -22.46 -5.16 -25.77
CA GLU A 169 -23.61 -5.99 -25.42
C GLU A 169 -23.18 -7.39 -24.98
N LYS A 170 -22.28 -8.02 -25.76
CA LYS A 170 -21.78 -9.38 -25.51
C LYS A 170 -20.61 -9.42 -24.54
N ARG A 171 -20.09 -8.27 -24.13
CA ARG A 171 -18.89 -8.11 -23.27
C ARG A 171 -17.65 -8.79 -23.85
N THR A 172 -17.51 -8.77 -25.17
CA THR A 172 -16.39 -9.38 -25.90
C THR A 172 -15.52 -8.29 -26.51
N TYR A 173 -14.30 -8.15 -25.99
CA TYR A 173 -13.39 -7.04 -26.34
C TYR A 173 -12.14 -7.48 -27.11
N GLN A 174 -12.21 -8.64 -27.78
CA GLN A 174 -11.07 -9.23 -28.47
C GLN A 174 -10.74 -8.52 -29.79
N ASP A 175 -11.77 -8.07 -30.53
CA ASP A 175 -11.61 -7.33 -31.78
C ASP A 175 -12.14 -5.90 -31.63
N GLU A 176 -11.22 -4.95 -31.46
CA GLU A 176 -11.50 -3.52 -31.48
C GLU A 176 -10.96 -2.81 -32.73
N SER A 177 -10.73 -3.57 -33.82
CA SER A 177 -10.20 -3.04 -35.08
C SER A 177 -11.09 -1.95 -35.70
N PHE A 178 -12.39 -1.95 -35.36
CA PHE A 178 -13.35 -0.92 -35.76
C PHE A 178 -12.88 0.51 -35.43
N ARG A 179 -12.09 0.72 -34.36
CA ARG A 179 -11.62 2.06 -33.96
C ARG A 179 -10.74 2.69 -35.04
N ASN A 180 -9.71 1.96 -35.48
CA ASN A 180 -8.80 2.42 -36.52
C ASN A 180 -9.53 2.55 -37.86
N LYS A 181 -10.40 1.60 -38.18
CA LYS A 181 -11.18 1.63 -39.43
C LYS A 181 -12.10 2.85 -39.50
N LEU A 182 -12.83 3.18 -38.43
CA LEU A 182 -13.64 4.39 -38.34
C LEU A 182 -12.81 5.67 -38.50
N LEU A 183 -11.60 5.71 -37.92
CA LEU A 183 -10.68 6.83 -38.06
C LEU A 183 -10.07 6.98 -39.48
N GLN A 184 -10.15 5.95 -40.32
CA GLN A 184 -9.70 6.00 -41.71
C GLN A 184 -10.78 6.51 -42.68
N ILE A 185 -12.05 6.61 -42.24
CA ILE A 185 -13.11 7.16 -43.08
C ILE A 185 -12.80 8.64 -43.35
N PRO A 186 -12.75 9.08 -44.64
CA PRO A 186 -12.36 10.43 -45.00
C PRO A 186 -13.28 11.51 -44.41
N GLU A 187 -12.71 12.67 -44.05
CA GLU A 187 -13.47 13.83 -43.56
C GLU A 187 -14.56 14.33 -44.51
N ALA A 188 -14.36 14.12 -45.82
CA ALA A 188 -15.30 14.53 -46.85
C ALA A 188 -16.66 13.82 -46.71
N TYR A 189 -16.70 12.60 -46.16
CA TYR A 189 -17.94 11.91 -45.85
C TYR A 189 -18.73 12.60 -44.72
N TYR A 190 -18.02 13.09 -43.71
CA TYR A 190 -18.60 13.85 -42.59
C TYR A 190 -18.86 15.33 -42.91
N GLY A 191 -18.36 15.80 -44.06
CA GLY A 191 -18.43 17.17 -44.53
C GLY A 191 -17.33 18.09 -43.99
N SER A 192 -16.64 17.72 -42.90
CA SER A 192 -15.42 18.38 -42.41
C SER A 192 -14.72 17.53 -41.35
N GLU A 193 -13.42 17.75 -41.14
CA GLU A 193 -12.66 17.11 -40.05
C GLU A 193 -13.30 17.35 -38.68
N ALA A 194 -13.79 18.57 -38.41
CA ALA A 194 -14.46 18.89 -37.15
C ALA A 194 -15.72 18.04 -36.92
N LYS A 195 -16.54 17.84 -37.96
CA LYS A 195 -17.74 16.98 -37.88
C LYS A 195 -17.37 15.51 -37.74
N ARG A 196 -16.32 15.06 -38.44
CA ARG A 196 -15.78 13.70 -38.30
C ARG A 196 -15.37 13.41 -36.87
N LEU A 197 -14.47 14.22 -36.33
CA LEU A 197 -13.96 14.04 -34.97
C LEU A 197 -15.08 14.13 -33.92
N ALA A 198 -16.05 15.02 -34.08
CA ALA A 198 -17.20 15.12 -33.18
C ALA A 198 -18.07 13.86 -33.20
N SER A 199 -18.40 13.34 -34.39
CA SER A 199 -19.21 12.12 -34.54
C SER A 199 -18.50 10.90 -33.95
N LEU A 200 -17.23 10.69 -34.34
CA LEU A 200 -16.45 9.55 -33.88
C LEU A 200 -16.17 9.62 -32.37
N SER A 201 -15.85 10.81 -31.83
CA SER A 201 -15.63 10.97 -30.39
C SER A 201 -16.87 10.67 -29.57
N ALA A 202 -18.07 10.98 -30.06
CA ALA A 202 -19.32 10.62 -29.39
C ALA A 202 -19.52 9.10 -29.33
N ALA A 203 -19.31 8.41 -30.45
CA ALA A 203 -19.39 6.95 -30.55
C ALA A 203 -18.37 6.26 -29.62
N PHE A 204 -17.12 6.68 -29.71
CA PHE A 204 -16.01 6.21 -28.88
C PHE A 204 -16.24 6.44 -27.39
N LYS A 205 -16.70 7.64 -27.00
CA LYS A 205 -17.03 7.94 -25.61
C LYS A 205 -18.09 6.99 -25.04
N LYS A 206 -19.15 6.69 -25.81
CA LYS A 206 -20.21 5.75 -25.40
C LYS A 206 -19.63 4.35 -25.18
N TYR A 207 -18.82 3.87 -26.12
CA TYR A 207 -18.17 2.56 -26.03
C TYR A 207 -17.22 2.46 -24.83
N ASP A 208 -16.25 3.38 -24.75
CA ASP A 208 -15.20 3.36 -23.73
C ASP A 208 -15.80 3.46 -22.33
N THR A 209 -16.78 4.35 -22.15
CA THR A 209 -17.44 4.51 -20.84
C THR A 209 -18.18 3.23 -20.46
N SER A 210 -18.87 2.58 -21.40
CA SER A 210 -19.56 1.31 -21.16
C SER A 210 -18.59 0.19 -20.80
N LYS A 211 -17.50 0.03 -21.57
CA LYS A 211 -16.46 -0.99 -21.32
C LYS A 211 -15.83 -0.82 -19.94
N LEU A 212 -15.38 0.39 -19.60
CA LEU A 212 -14.78 0.66 -18.29
C LEU A 212 -15.78 0.44 -17.15
N THR A 213 -17.04 0.84 -17.31
CA THR A 213 -18.09 0.64 -16.31
C THR A 213 -18.36 -0.85 -16.07
N GLN A 214 -18.42 -1.66 -17.14
CA GLN A 214 -18.63 -3.10 -17.02
C GLN A 214 -17.45 -3.81 -16.35
N LEU A 215 -16.20 -3.44 -16.69
CA LEU A 215 -15.02 -3.97 -16.03
C LEU A 215 -15.02 -3.64 -14.53
N SER A 216 -15.36 -2.39 -14.18
CA SER A 216 -15.49 -1.98 -12.78
C SER A 216 -16.59 -2.75 -12.05
N ALA A 217 -17.77 -2.92 -12.67
CA ALA A 217 -18.90 -3.65 -12.08
C ALA A 217 -18.61 -5.16 -11.91
N GLY A 218 -17.73 -5.71 -12.75
CA GLY A 218 -17.23 -7.09 -12.62
C GLY A 218 -16.13 -7.29 -11.58
N GLY A 219 -15.78 -6.26 -10.80
CA GLY A 219 -14.67 -6.32 -9.82
C GLY A 219 -13.28 -6.35 -10.47
N MET A 220 -13.17 -6.08 -11.78
CA MET A 220 -11.90 -6.13 -12.51
C MET A 220 -11.20 -4.76 -12.50
N PHE A 221 -10.89 -4.26 -11.29
CA PHE A 221 -10.37 -2.91 -11.08
C PHE A 221 -9.05 -2.64 -11.82
N THR A 222 -8.07 -3.52 -11.66
CA THR A 222 -6.76 -3.43 -12.35
C THR A 222 -6.94 -3.45 -13.86
N SER A 223 -7.78 -4.34 -14.39
CA SER A 223 -8.08 -4.43 -15.82
C SER A 223 -8.75 -3.17 -16.34
N MET A 224 -9.68 -2.57 -15.58
CA MET A 224 -10.33 -1.31 -15.92
C MET A 224 -9.30 -0.17 -16.08
N LEU A 225 -8.35 -0.05 -15.15
CA LEU A 225 -7.29 0.97 -15.24
C LEU A 225 -6.30 0.71 -16.39
N ASN A 226 -5.93 -0.55 -16.62
CA ASN A 226 -5.07 -0.93 -17.74
C ASN A 226 -5.73 -0.62 -19.09
N GLU A 227 -7.01 -0.95 -19.24
CA GLU A 227 -7.80 -0.64 -20.43
C GLU A 227 -7.93 0.87 -20.67
N ALA A 228 -8.15 1.65 -19.60
CA ALA A 228 -8.15 3.10 -19.70
C ALA A 228 -6.79 3.64 -20.20
N LEU A 229 -5.68 3.05 -19.77
CA LEU A 229 -4.34 3.43 -20.24
C LEU A 229 -4.13 3.06 -21.72
N ILE A 230 -4.55 1.86 -22.14
CA ILE A 230 -4.48 1.39 -23.52
C ILE A 230 -5.29 2.31 -24.44
N MET A 231 -6.57 2.55 -24.12
CA MET A 231 -7.46 3.42 -24.90
C MET A 231 -6.87 4.82 -25.07
N ARG A 232 -6.27 5.35 -24.00
CA ARG A 232 -5.66 6.67 -24.06
C ARG A 232 -4.49 6.70 -25.03
N ASN A 233 -3.63 5.69 -25.01
CA ASN A 233 -2.48 5.63 -25.92
C ASN A 233 -2.96 5.53 -27.37
N ILE A 234 -3.98 4.69 -27.64
CA ILE A 234 -4.59 4.59 -28.97
C ILE A 234 -5.06 5.95 -29.49
N TYR A 235 -5.80 6.72 -28.68
CA TYR A 235 -6.27 8.04 -29.13
C TYR A 235 -5.16 9.07 -29.24
N LYS A 236 -4.18 9.04 -28.33
CA LYS A 236 -3.02 9.91 -28.42
C LYS A 236 -2.25 9.70 -29.72
N ASP A 237 -2.03 8.44 -30.11
CA ASP A 237 -1.34 8.07 -31.34
C ASP A 237 -2.16 8.45 -32.58
N ALA A 238 -3.50 8.43 -32.47
CA ALA A 238 -4.42 8.89 -33.50
C ALA A 238 -4.65 10.42 -33.51
N GLY A 239 -4.03 11.19 -32.61
CA GLY A 239 -4.24 12.64 -32.50
C GLY A 239 -5.64 13.06 -32.02
N VAL A 240 -6.38 12.16 -31.36
CA VAL A 240 -7.73 12.41 -30.84
C VAL A 240 -7.68 12.79 -29.36
N GLU A 241 -8.29 13.92 -29.00
CA GLU A 241 -8.45 14.30 -27.60
C GLU A 241 -9.58 13.49 -26.93
N ALA A 242 -9.21 12.59 -26.01
CA ALA A 242 -10.15 11.72 -25.30
C ALA A 242 -10.24 12.00 -23.79
N PRO A 243 -10.70 13.20 -23.35
CA PRO A 243 -10.76 13.56 -21.94
C PRO A 243 -11.74 12.68 -21.13
N TRP A 244 -12.69 12.02 -21.79
CA TRP A 244 -13.67 11.14 -21.14
C TRP A 244 -13.02 9.92 -20.50
N ILE A 245 -11.94 9.36 -21.07
CA ILE A 245 -11.27 8.18 -20.50
C ILE A 245 -10.81 8.47 -19.08
N LYS A 246 -10.03 9.54 -18.92
CA LYS A 246 -9.50 9.93 -17.60
C LYS A 246 -10.65 10.19 -16.63
N LYS A 247 -11.65 10.97 -17.07
CA LYS A 247 -12.80 11.32 -16.23
C LYS A 247 -13.57 10.09 -15.76
N THR A 248 -13.80 9.12 -16.65
CA THR A 248 -14.51 7.87 -16.34
C THR A 248 -13.69 6.99 -15.43
N ALA A 249 -12.41 6.75 -15.73
CA ALA A 249 -11.52 5.94 -14.89
C ALA A 249 -11.39 6.52 -13.48
N GLU A 250 -11.22 7.83 -13.35
CA GLU A 250 -11.16 8.51 -12.05
C GLU A 250 -12.49 8.42 -11.29
N SER A 251 -13.63 8.60 -11.97
CA SER A 251 -14.96 8.49 -11.36
C SER A 251 -15.25 7.08 -10.86
N LEU A 252 -14.92 6.05 -11.64
CA LEU A 252 -15.11 4.65 -11.24
C LEU A 252 -14.15 4.29 -10.10
N ALA A 253 -12.91 4.78 -10.15
CA ALA A 253 -11.95 4.57 -9.07
C ALA A 253 -12.39 5.21 -7.75
N ASP A 254 -12.90 6.44 -7.80
CA ASP A 254 -13.45 7.11 -6.61
C ASP A 254 -14.62 6.32 -6.02
N GLN A 255 -15.52 5.78 -6.84
CA GLN A 255 -16.63 4.93 -6.38
C GLN A 255 -16.15 3.66 -5.68
N VAL A 256 -15.21 2.92 -6.29
CA VAL A 256 -14.66 1.69 -5.71
C VAL A 256 -13.94 1.97 -4.40
N LEU A 257 -13.05 2.96 -4.36
CA LEU A 257 -12.30 3.32 -3.16
C LEU A 257 -13.20 3.78 -2.01
N ARG A 258 -14.25 4.55 -2.31
CA ARG A 258 -15.25 4.93 -1.29
C ARG A 258 -16.05 3.74 -0.80
N SER A 259 -16.38 2.80 -1.69
CA SER A 259 -17.06 1.56 -1.33
C SER A 259 -16.19 0.74 -0.39
N ASP A 260 -14.90 0.54 -0.70
CA ASP A 260 -13.96 -0.21 0.14
C ASP A 260 -13.86 0.38 1.56
N LEU A 261 -13.81 1.70 1.67
CA LEU A 261 -13.80 2.37 2.98
C LEU A 261 -15.14 2.23 3.73
N LYS A 262 -16.26 2.32 3.01
CA LYS A 262 -17.60 2.19 3.60
C LYS A 262 -17.86 0.78 4.13
N THR A 263 -17.34 -0.23 3.45
CA THR A 263 -17.46 -1.64 3.85
C THR A 263 -16.33 -2.10 4.77
N GLU A 264 -15.45 -1.19 5.20
CA GLU A 264 -14.27 -1.47 6.03
C GLU A 264 -13.30 -2.50 5.41
N ASN A 265 -13.33 -2.67 4.08
CA ASN A 265 -12.38 -3.51 3.36
C ASN A 265 -11.07 -2.75 3.11
N TYR A 266 -10.31 -2.53 4.18
CA TYR A 266 -9.09 -1.73 4.15
C TYR A 266 -8.00 -2.35 3.26
N THR A 267 -7.98 -3.67 3.12
CA THR A 267 -7.07 -4.39 2.22
C THR A 267 -7.36 -4.05 0.75
N ALA A 268 -8.63 -4.10 0.34
CA ALA A 268 -9.02 -3.69 -1.01
C ALA A 268 -8.74 -2.20 -1.25
N PHE A 269 -9.08 -1.33 -0.29
CA PHE A 269 -8.79 0.10 -0.38
C PHE A 269 -7.29 0.37 -0.60
N ALA A 270 -6.41 -0.31 0.14
CA ALA A 270 -4.97 -0.14 0.03
C ALA A 270 -4.44 -0.62 -1.34
N SER A 271 -4.92 -1.77 -1.81
CA SER A 271 -4.55 -2.32 -3.12
C SER A 271 -5.03 -1.42 -4.27
N HIS A 272 -6.33 -1.14 -4.34
CA HIS A 272 -6.92 -0.27 -5.36
C HIS A 272 -6.31 1.14 -5.33
N GLY A 273 -6.02 1.66 -4.14
CA GLY A 273 -5.40 2.96 -3.97
C GLY A 273 -4.00 3.01 -4.58
N ARG A 274 -3.20 1.94 -4.42
CA ARG A 274 -1.87 1.83 -5.04
C ARG A 274 -1.96 1.69 -6.55
N GLU A 275 -2.86 0.84 -7.04
CA GLU A 275 -3.07 0.64 -8.48
C GLU A 275 -3.50 1.94 -9.17
N PHE A 276 -4.39 2.71 -8.55
CA PHE A 276 -4.79 4.01 -9.09
C PHE A 276 -3.62 5.01 -9.11
N VAL A 277 -2.79 5.07 -8.06
CA VAL A 277 -1.58 5.91 -8.05
C VAL A 277 -0.62 5.50 -9.18
N ASN A 278 -0.42 4.20 -9.39
CA ASN A 278 0.42 3.68 -10.48
C ASN A 278 -0.17 4.02 -11.86
N PHE A 279 -1.49 3.95 -12.03
CA PHE A 279 -2.18 4.38 -13.24
C PHE A 279 -1.91 5.87 -13.52
N VAL A 280 -2.11 6.75 -12.54
CA VAL A 280 -1.90 8.20 -12.68
C VAL A 280 -0.44 8.51 -13.08
N GLN A 281 0.53 7.80 -12.49
CA GLN A 281 1.96 7.91 -12.82
C GLN A 281 2.26 7.42 -14.24
N SER A 282 1.82 6.22 -14.60
CA SER A 282 2.02 5.63 -15.94
C SER A 282 1.39 6.48 -17.03
N ALA A 283 0.20 7.01 -16.75
CA ALA A 283 -0.49 7.90 -17.65
C ALA A 283 0.11 9.34 -17.61
N LYS A 284 0.99 9.69 -16.68
CA LYS A 284 1.54 11.06 -16.56
C LYS A 284 0.44 12.14 -16.47
N VAL A 285 -0.59 11.88 -15.68
CA VAL A 285 -1.70 12.84 -15.43
C VAL A 285 -1.70 13.28 -13.97
N LYS A 286 -2.39 14.38 -13.68
CA LYS A 286 -2.71 14.78 -12.31
C LYS A 286 -4.13 14.38 -11.98
N SER A 287 -4.37 13.88 -10.78
CA SER A 287 -5.70 13.51 -10.29
C SER A 287 -5.86 13.89 -8.82
N PRO A 288 -6.91 14.63 -8.43
CA PRO A 288 -7.21 14.94 -7.03
C PRO A 288 -7.46 13.69 -6.18
N LEU A 289 -7.89 12.59 -6.79
CA LEU A 289 -8.15 11.32 -6.11
C LEU A 289 -6.89 10.75 -5.44
N THR A 290 -5.69 11.02 -5.98
CA THR A 290 -4.42 10.64 -5.32
C THR A 290 -4.24 11.30 -3.94
N GLY A 291 -4.62 12.58 -3.82
CA GLY A 291 -4.60 13.30 -2.55
C GLY A 291 -5.65 12.77 -1.57
N TYR A 292 -6.84 12.41 -2.07
CA TYR A 292 -7.87 11.75 -1.27
C TYR A 292 -7.38 10.41 -0.71
N ILE A 293 -6.81 9.53 -1.54
CA ILE A 293 -6.26 8.22 -1.14
C ILE A 293 -5.22 8.41 -0.02
N SER A 294 -4.24 9.30 -0.23
CA SER A 294 -3.19 9.57 0.76
C SER A 294 -3.78 10.10 2.08
N THR A 295 -4.82 10.92 2.01
CA THR A 295 -5.49 11.46 3.20
C THR A 295 -6.22 10.37 3.98
N GLN A 296 -6.98 9.49 3.29
CA GLN A 296 -7.67 8.39 3.96
C GLN A 296 -6.71 7.36 4.53
N TYR A 297 -5.65 6.99 3.80
CA TYR A 297 -4.58 6.14 4.32
C TYR A 297 -3.98 6.70 5.63
N SER A 298 -3.65 7.99 5.64
CA SER A 298 -3.14 8.66 6.84
C SER A 298 -4.13 8.65 8.01
N ARG A 299 -5.44 8.72 7.73
CA ARG A 299 -6.49 8.61 8.76
C ARG A 299 -6.58 7.19 9.32
N LEU A 300 -6.44 6.15 8.50
CA LEU A 300 -6.42 4.76 8.95
C LEU A 300 -5.21 4.48 9.86
N LEU A 301 -4.02 4.99 9.52
CA LEU A 301 -2.85 4.89 10.41
C LEU A 301 -3.07 5.60 11.76
N LYS A 302 -3.71 6.78 11.75
CA LYS A 302 -4.08 7.49 12.98
C LYS A 302 -5.13 6.71 13.80
N LYS A 303 -6.10 6.08 13.14
CA LYS A 303 -7.10 5.21 13.78
C LYS A 303 -6.42 4.03 14.49
N ALA A 304 -5.49 3.34 13.82
CA ALA A 304 -4.71 2.25 14.43
C ALA A 304 -3.88 2.73 15.64
N LYS A 305 -3.23 3.90 15.53
CA LYS A 305 -2.49 4.49 16.65
C LYS A 305 -3.38 4.80 17.86
N LEU A 306 -4.61 5.28 17.64
CA LEU A 306 -5.58 5.52 18.71
C LEU A 306 -6.08 4.21 19.33
N MET A 307 -6.24 3.15 18.55
CA MET A 307 -6.57 1.80 19.05
C MET A 307 -5.48 1.29 20.01
N ILE A 308 -4.19 1.46 19.69
CA ILE A 308 -3.08 1.14 20.60
C ILE A 308 -3.21 1.91 21.92
N ALA A 309 -3.49 3.22 21.86
CA ALA A 309 -3.65 4.05 23.06
C ALA A 309 -4.84 3.62 23.94
N ARG A 310 -5.82 2.90 23.39
CA ARG A 310 -6.98 2.34 24.10
C ARG A 310 -6.77 0.89 24.55
N GLY A 311 -5.62 0.28 24.26
CA GLY A 311 -5.35 -1.13 24.54
C GLY A 311 -5.92 -2.12 23.52
N GLU A 312 -6.48 -1.64 22.41
CA GLU A 312 -7.04 -2.46 21.32
C GLU A 312 -5.94 -2.94 20.36
N PHE A 313 -4.89 -3.57 20.90
CA PHE A 313 -3.66 -3.87 20.16
C PHE A 313 -3.87 -4.80 18.95
N GLN A 314 -4.66 -5.86 19.12
CA GLN A 314 -4.93 -6.82 18.04
C GLN A 314 -5.62 -6.15 16.84
N GLN A 315 -6.59 -5.28 17.11
CA GLN A 315 -7.33 -4.55 16.07
C GLN A 315 -6.42 -3.52 15.38
N ALA A 316 -5.55 -2.85 16.13
CA ALA A 316 -4.56 -1.93 15.58
C ALA A 316 -3.58 -2.63 14.63
N ILE A 317 -3.04 -3.78 15.04
CA ILE A 317 -2.12 -4.59 14.21
C ILE A 317 -2.83 -5.05 12.94
N ALA A 318 -4.05 -5.60 13.06
CA ALA A 318 -4.83 -6.04 11.89
C ALA A 318 -5.10 -4.87 10.92
N LEU A 319 -5.36 -3.66 11.43
CA LEU A 319 -5.54 -2.48 10.58
C LEU A 319 -4.23 -2.06 9.88
N TYR A 320 -3.08 -2.08 10.56
CA TYR A 320 -1.79 -1.80 9.93
C TYR A 320 -1.45 -2.82 8.84
N GLU A 321 -1.68 -4.10 9.09
CA GLU A 321 -1.47 -5.19 8.12
C GLU A 321 -2.41 -5.05 6.93
N ALA A 322 -3.69 -4.73 7.16
CA ALA A 322 -4.67 -4.54 6.08
C ALA A 322 -4.27 -3.40 5.14
N VAL A 323 -3.67 -2.31 5.64
CA VAL A 323 -3.27 -1.18 4.78
C VAL A 323 -1.86 -1.31 4.19
N ALA A 324 -1.12 -2.38 4.50
CA ALA A 324 0.27 -2.59 4.06
C ALA A 324 0.42 -2.66 2.53
N GLY A 325 -0.64 -3.03 1.81
CA GLY A 325 -0.65 -3.10 0.33
C GLY A 325 -0.37 -1.74 -0.34
N TYR A 326 -0.69 -0.63 0.33
CA TYR A 326 -0.46 0.72 -0.18
C TYR A 326 0.98 1.19 0.07
N ARG A 327 1.47 1.02 1.31
CA ARG A 327 2.84 1.31 1.76
C ARG A 327 3.19 0.38 2.92
N ASP A 328 4.47 0.07 3.05
CA ASP A 328 4.99 -0.78 4.13
C ASP A 328 4.64 -0.20 5.52
N THR A 329 4.08 -1.07 6.38
CA THR A 329 3.69 -0.78 7.77
C THR A 329 4.39 -1.70 8.77
N SER A 330 5.46 -2.39 8.35
CA SER A 330 6.17 -3.37 9.18
C SER A 330 6.70 -2.77 10.48
N LYS A 331 7.14 -1.51 10.44
CA LYS A 331 7.60 -0.77 11.62
C LYS A 331 6.45 -0.51 12.60
N GLU A 332 5.32 -0.03 12.10
CA GLU A 332 4.13 0.25 12.91
C GLU A 332 3.57 -1.02 13.56
N VAL A 333 3.60 -2.15 12.85
CA VAL A 333 3.22 -3.46 13.40
C VAL A 333 4.19 -3.89 14.50
N ALA A 334 5.50 -3.74 14.30
CA ALA A 334 6.51 -4.07 15.31
C ALA A 334 6.35 -3.21 16.57
N ASP A 335 6.17 -1.89 16.40
CA ASP A 335 5.93 -0.95 17.50
C ASP A 335 4.64 -1.27 18.27
N ALA A 336 3.57 -1.66 17.55
CA ALA A 336 2.30 -2.09 18.15
C ALA A 336 2.45 -3.39 18.96
N LYS A 337 3.17 -4.38 18.42
CA LYS A 337 3.46 -5.65 19.12
C LYS A 337 4.28 -5.41 20.38
N LEU A 338 5.27 -4.53 20.33
CA LEU A 338 6.08 -4.13 21.47
C LEU A 338 5.22 -3.44 22.54
N ALA A 339 4.37 -2.49 22.14
CA ALA A 339 3.45 -1.80 23.05
C ALA A 339 2.47 -2.79 23.73
N TRP A 340 1.98 -3.79 22.99
CA TRP A 340 1.14 -4.84 23.54
C TRP A 340 1.91 -5.70 24.55
N THR A 341 3.11 -6.17 24.23
CA THR A 341 3.93 -6.95 25.18
C THR A 341 4.28 -6.13 26.43
N LYS A 342 4.44 -4.81 26.31
CA LYS A 342 4.64 -3.94 27.48
C LYS A 342 3.39 -3.87 28.38
N ALA A 343 2.20 -3.81 27.79
CA ALA A 343 0.95 -3.79 28.53
C ALA A 343 0.56 -5.16 29.10
N ASP A 344 0.98 -6.23 28.42
CA ASP A 344 0.71 -7.62 28.80
C ASP A 344 2.01 -8.46 28.77
N PRO A 345 2.79 -8.45 29.86
CA PRO A 345 4.11 -9.08 29.90
C PRO A 345 4.10 -10.60 29.74
N ILE A 346 2.98 -11.29 29.97
CA ILE A 346 2.87 -12.74 29.78
C ILE A 346 3.21 -13.14 28.35
N ARG A 347 2.93 -12.27 27.38
CA ARG A 347 3.22 -12.48 25.95
C ARG A 347 4.71 -12.65 25.71
N LEU A 348 5.58 -12.04 26.53
CA LEU A 348 7.02 -12.21 26.41
C LEU A 348 7.46 -13.63 26.80
N LEU A 349 6.89 -14.16 27.89
CA LEU A 349 7.15 -15.53 28.34
C LEU A 349 6.60 -16.55 27.32
N GLN A 350 5.37 -16.36 26.86
CA GLN A 350 4.74 -17.23 25.85
C GLN A 350 5.45 -17.19 24.50
N ALA A 351 6.03 -16.05 24.11
CA ALA A 351 6.83 -15.95 22.89
C ALA A 351 8.16 -16.72 23.00
N ALA A 352 8.69 -16.90 24.20
CA ALA A 352 9.89 -17.70 24.43
C ALA A 352 9.60 -19.20 24.51
N ASP A 353 8.52 -19.58 25.20
CA ASP A 353 8.05 -20.97 25.28
C ASP A 353 6.52 -21.00 25.46
N SER A 354 5.81 -21.30 24.38
CA SER A 354 4.33 -21.36 24.39
C SER A 354 3.77 -22.67 24.96
N SER A 355 4.63 -23.63 25.33
CA SER A 355 4.18 -24.91 25.90
C SER A 355 3.80 -24.81 27.39
N LYS A 356 4.14 -23.69 28.03
CA LYS A 356 3.96 -23.45 29.46
C LYS A 356 2.78 -22.55 29.77
N ASN A 357 2.09 -22.86 30.87
CA ASN A 357 1.04 -22.02 31.42
C ASN A 357 1.63 -21.12 32.50
N TYR A 358 1.95 -19.89 32.13
CA TYR A 358 2.52 -18.92 33.06
C TYR A 358 1.46 -18.26 33.95
N ALA A 359 1.82 -18.06 35.22
CA ALA A 359 1.05 -17.40 36.26
C ALA A 359 1.94 -16.42 37.05
N ASN A 360 1.31 -15.60 37.90
CA ASN A 360 2.00 -14.62 38.76
C ASN A 360 2.97 -13.70 37.99
N VAL A 361 2.58 -13.30 36.78
CA VAL A 361 3.49 -12.61 35.85
C VAL A 361 3.66 -11.16 36.24
N ILE A 362 4.92 -10.74 36.35
CA ILE A 362 5.35 -9.35 36.39
C ILE A 362 6.12 -9.01 35.13
N GLY A 363 6.21 -7.73 34.82
CA GLY A 363 7.10 -7.26 33.77
C GLY A 363 7.43 -5.78 33.92
N GLY A 364 8.29 -5.32 33.02
CA GLY A 364 8.69 -3.93 32.95
C GLY A 364 9.49 -3.64 31.68
N SER A 365 9.83 -2.37 31.51
CA SER A 365 10.53 -1.89 30.33
C SER A 365 11.79 -1.13 30.70
N SER A 366 12.79 -1.16 29.82
CA SER A 366 14.04 -0.37 29.91
C SER A 366 14.72 -0.48 31.28
N SER A 367 14.77 -1.68 31.84
CA SER A 367 15.35 -1.97 33.15
C SER A 367 16.11 -3.29 33.09
N TYR A 368 17.08 -3.46 33.98
CA TYR A 368 17.84 -4.72 34.10
C TYR A 368 18.52 -5.17 32.79
N GLY A 369 18.99 -4.20 31.98
CA GLY A 369 19.68 -4.47 30.71
C GLY A 369 18.77 -4.94 29.57
N ALA A 370 17.44 -5.01 29.78
CA ALA A 370 16.47 -5.46 28.80
C ALA A 370 15.57 -4.31 28.31
N GLN A 371 15.15 -4.38 27.04
CA GLN A 371 14.14 -3.49 26.49
C GLN A 371 12.77 -3.78 27.13
N LEU A 372 12.41 -5.06 27.22
CA LEU A 372 11.31 -5.56 28.04
C LEU A 372 11.79 -6.77 28.84
N TYR A 373 11.27 -6.92 30.06
CA TYR A 373 11.44 -8.15 30.83
C TYR A 373 10.09 -8.64 31.36
N ALA A 374 10.00 -9.94 31.59
CA ALA A 374 8.90 -10.57 32.27
C ALA A 374 9.44 -11.68 33.19
N ALA A 375 8.84 -11.83 34.36
CA ALA A 375 9.10 -12.94 35.25
C ALA A 375 7.78 -13.54 35.71
N GLY A 376 7.74 -14.85 35.92
CA GLY A 376 6.52 -15.55 36.28
C GLY A 376 6.82 -16.96 36.74
N THR A 377 5.78 -17.68 37.13
CA THR A 377 5.87 -19.11 37.48
C THR A 377 5.00 -19.95 36.55
N ASP A 378 5.26 -21.24 36.44
CA ASP A 378 4.30 -22.17 35.83
C ASP A 378 3.43 -22.88 36.88
N ASP A 379 2.64 -23.86 36.43
CA ASP A 379 1.76 -24.69 37.24
C ASP A 379 2.50 -25.64 38.18
N THR A 380 3.80 -25.91 37.96
CA THR A 380 4.63 -26.71 38.86
C THR A 380 5.37 -25.86 39.90
N GLY A 381 5.18 -24.54 39.90
CA GLY A 381 5.88 -23.62 40.79
C GLY A 381 7.30 -23.29 40.33
N ARG A 382 7.65 -23.63 39.09
CA ARG A 382 8.95 -23.32 38.51
C ARG A 382 9.01 -21.86 38.09
N ILE A 383 10.13 -21.19 38.36
CA ILE A 383 10.29 -19.75 38.17
C ILE A 383 11.00 -19.48 36.84
N TYR A 384 10.50 -18.49 36.11
CA TYR A 384 11.01 -18.09 34.81
C TYR A 384 11.31 -16.59 34.78
N TYR A 385 12.35 -16.24 34.04
CA TYR A 385 12.66 -14.86 33.67
C TYR A 385 12.95 -14.80 32.17
N ALA A 386 12.27 -13.90 31.47
CA ALA A 386 12.53 -13.58 30.08
C ALA A 386 12.98 -12.12 29.95
N GLY A 387 14.10 -11.90 29.25
CA GLY A 387 14.56 -10.57 28.84
C GLY A 387 14.62 -10.48 27.33
N MET A 388 14.08 -9.40 26.76
CA MET A 388 14.20 -9.06 25.35
C MET A 388 15.23 -7.95 25.15
N ASP A 389 16.20 -8.16 24.28
CA ASP A 389 17.19 -7.15 23.91
C ASP A 389 16.68 -6.18 22.83
N ALA A 390 17.49 -5.19 22.48
CA ALA A 390 17.13 -4.18 21.46
C ALA A 390 17.03 -4.76 20.03
N ALA A 391 17.58 -5.95 19.77
CA ALA A 391 17.44 -6.67 18.51
C ALA A 391 16.18 -7.55 18.47
N GLY A 392 15.42 -7.61 19.57
CA GLY A 392 14.23 -8.44 19.70
C GLY A 392 14.53 -9.91 20.02
N GLN A 393 15.78 -10.26 20.36
CA GLN A 393 16.08 -11.60 20.85
C GLN A 393 15.58 -11.75 22.28
N ILE A 394 14.82 -12.83 22.51
CA ILE A 394 14.28 -13.19 23.82
C ILE A 394 15.19 -14.27 24.43
N LYS A 395 15.67 -14.01 25.64
CA LYS A 395 16.39 -15.00 26.45
C LYS A 395 15.52 -15.41 27.62
N LEU A 396 15.16 -16.69 27.66
CA LEU A 396 14.41 -17.31 28.75
C LEU A 396 15.36 -18.13 29.62
N VAL A 397 15.28 -17.93 30.93
CA VAL A 397 15.98 -18.72 31.94
C VAL A 397 14.98 -19.22 32.96
N SER A 398 15.25 -20.37 33.56
CA SER A 398 14.41 -20.95 34.62
C SER A 398 15.24 -21.38 35.82
N ALA A 399 14.62 -21.38 37.00
CA ALA A 399 15.16 -21.95 38.23
C ALA A 399 14.46 -23.29 38.54
N GLY A 400 14.91 -23.99 39.58
CA GLY A 400 14.15 -25.09 40.17
C GLY A 400 12.84 -24.62 40.80
N ASP A 401 12.01 -25.57 41.23
CA ASP A 401 10.70 -25.28 41.82
C ASP A 401 10.84 -24.44 43.10
N PHE A 402 9.95 -23.47 43.28
CA PHE A 402 9.69 -22.88 44.59
C PHE A 402 9.30 -24.00 45.57
N PRO A 403 9.59 -23.90 46.89
CA PRO A 403 9.40 -24.99 47.84
C PRO A 403 8.06 -25.72 47.67
N GLN A 404 8.14 -27.04 47.40
CA GLN A 404 6.96 -27.81 47.01
C GLN A 404 5.92 -27.84 48.13
N GLY A 405 4.65 -27.70 47.75
CA GLY A 405 3.52 -27.63 48.68
C GLY A 405 3.23 -26.22 49.24
N ARG A 406 4.00 -25.20 48.84
CA ARG A 406 3.73 -23.79 49.18
C ARG A 406 2.99 -23.08 48.06
N LYS A 407 1.96 -22.30 48.40
CA LYS A 407 1.26 -21.43 47.45
C LYS A 407 2.05 -20.13 47.25
N ILE A 408 2.37 -19.82 46.00
CA ILE A 408 2.96 -18.52 45.64
C ILE A 408 1.91 -17.40 45.83
N LEU A 409 2.26 -16.40 46.61
CA LEU A 409 1.44 -15.22 46.90
C LEU A 409 1.77 -14.07 45.95
N ARG A 410 3.07 -13.83 45.71
CA ARG A 410 3.53 -12.70 44.87
C ARG A 410 4.87 -12.99 44.21
N ILE A 411 5.08 -12.41 43.04
CA ILE A 411 6.39 -12.27 42.42
C ILE A 411 6.71 -10.78 42.27
N SER A 412 7.95 -10.38 42.50
CA SER A 412 8.42 -9.00 42.32
C SER A 412 9.91 -9.00 41.93
N MET A 413 10.44 -7.83 41.54
CA MET A 413 11.88 -7.65 41.38
C MET A 413 12.46 -7.12 42.69
N GLU A 414 13.50 -7.75 43.23
CA GLU A 414 14.22 -7.23 44.39
C GLU A 414 15.18 -6.12 43.92
N LYS A 415 14.71 -4.87 43.98
CA LYS A 415 15.38 -3.71 43.41
C LYS A 415 16.74 -3.44 44.05
N LYS A 416 16.90 -3.71 45.36
CA LYS A 416 18.16 -3.40 46.07
C LYS A 416 19.28 -4.40 45.74
N LEU A 417 18.92 -5.63 45.36
CA LEU A 417 19.88 -6.66 44.92
C LEU A 417 20.03 -6.72 43.39
N SER A 418 19.11 -6.12 42.64
CA SER A 418 19.13 -6.12 41.18
C SER A 418 20.09 -5.07 40.61
N SER A 419 20.76 -5.43 39.52
CA SER A 419 21.54 -4.51 38.68
C SER A 419 21.17 -4.65 37.20
N SER A 420 21.78 -3.84 36.32
CA SER A 420 21.56 -3.92 34.88
C SER A 420 22.00 -5.25 34.27
N SER A 421 22.97 -5.94 34.86
CA SER A 421 23.49 -7.23 34.38
C SER A 421 23.07 -8.42 35.23
N ARG A 422 22.42 -8.18 36.38
CA ARG A 422 22.02 -9.20 37.35
C ARG A 422 20.64 -8.85 37.93
N PRO A 423 19.55 -9.03 37.17
CA PRO A 423 18.20 -8.93 37.72
C PRO A 423 17.97 -9.98 38.81
N VAL A 424 17.26 -9.61 39.88
CA VAL A 424 16.89 -10.51 40.98
C VAL A 424 15.37 -10.60 41.07
N VAL A 425 14.84 -11.80 40.83
CA VAL A 425 13.42 -12.14 40.97
C VAL A 425 13.17 -12.60 42.40
N LEU A 426 12.23 -11.95 43.09
CA LEU A 426 11.75 -12.32 44.42
C LEU A 426 10.41 -13.02 44.32
N VAL A 427 10.30 -14.19 44.92
CA VAL A 427 9.07 -14.95 45.07
C VAL A 427 8.70 -14.99 46.56
N GLU A 428 7.48 -14.57 46.84
CA GLU A 428 6.85 -14.62 48.16
C GLU A 428 5.76 -15.68 48.13
N GLY A 429 5.84 -16.65 49.03
CA GLY A 429 4.88 -17.73 49.19
C GLY A 429 4.31 -17.80 50.60
N ASP A 430 3.30 -18.64 50.77
CA ASP A 430 2.79 -18.96 52.10
C ASP A 430 3.85 -19.68 52.94
N SER A 431 3.67 -19.62 54.24
CA SER A 431 4.55 -20.21 55.24
C SER A 431 3.70 -20.88 56.32
N GLN A 432 4.26 -21.88 57.00
CA GLN A 432 3.57 -22.67 58.03
C GLN A 432 3.97 -22.19 59.43
N THR A 433 5.16 -21.60 59.54
CA THR A 433 5.80 -21.27 60.82
C THR A 433 5.96 -19.75 61.01
N ARG A 434 5.92 -18.98 59.93
CA ARG A 434 6.08 -17.51 59.85
C ARG A 434 5.05 -16.85 58.93
N LYS A 435 5.07 -15.52 58.79
CA LYS A 435 4.14 -14.82 57.88
C LYS A 435 4.32 -15.20 56.41
N ALA A 436 5.54 -15.37 55.91
CA ALA A 436 5.78 -15.70 54.51
C ALA A 436 7.10 -16.47 54.30
N THR A 437 7.16 -17.21 53.18
CA THR A 437 8.40 -17.77 52.65
C THR A 437 8.92 -16.83 51.56
N TYR A 438 10.18 -16.39 51.67
CA TYR A 438 10.84 -15.54 50.68
C TYR A 438 11.96 -16.32 49.98
N ALA A 439 11.94 -16.33 48.66
CA ALA A 439 13.03 -16.87 47.85
C ALA A 439 13.44 -15.88 46.76
N ALA A 440 14.73 -15.56 46.67
CA ALA A 440 15.26 -14.65 45.66
C ALA A 440 16.19 -15.39 44.70
N TYR A 441 16.10 -15.05 43.41
CA TYR A 441 16.83 -15.71 42.33
C TYR A 441 17.51 -14.66 41.44
N ALA A 442 18.82 -14.70 41.33
CA ALA A 442 19.57 -13.86 40.41
C ALA A 442 19.66 -14.50 39.03
N VAL A 443 19.44 -13.69 37.99
CA VAL A 443 19.71 -14.07 36.60
C VAL A 443 21.20 -13.90 36.33
N GLU A 444 21.90 -15.00 36.10
CA GLU A 444 23.36 -15.03 35.90
C GLU A 444 23.71 -16.08 34.85
N ALA A 445 24.60 -15.76 33.91
CA ALA A 445 25.20 -16.73 32.98
C ALA A 445 24.21 -17.70 32.28
N GLY A 446 22.96 -17.29 32.06
CA GLY A 446 21.95 -18.13 31.42
C GLY A 446 21.17 -19.06 32.37
N SER A 447 21.28 -18.88 33.68
CA SER A 447 20.49 -19.58 34.70
C SER A 447 19.86 -18.61 35.71
N LEU A 448 18.89 -19.11 36.48
CA LEU A 448 18.40 -18.47 37.70
C LEU A 448 19.04 -19.15 38.92
N ASN A 449 19.91 -18.44 39.61
CA ASN A 449 20.63 -18.93 40.79
C ASN A 449 19.94 -18.43 42.06
N LYS A 450 19.53 -19.35 42.94
CA LYS A 450 18.88 -19.01 44.21
C LYS A 450 19.88 -18.33 45.14
N LEU A 451 19.59 -17.09 45.55
CA LEU A 451 20.41 -16.30 46.47
C LEU A 451 20.11 -16.65 47.92
N PHE A 452 18.83 -16.78 48.24
CA PHE A 452 18.35 -17.15 49.57
C PHE A 452 16.95 -17.74 49.50
N GLU A 453 16.61 -18.50 50.54
CA GLU A 453 15.28 -19.02 50.82
C GLU A 453 15.12 -19.04 52.34
N LEU A 454 14.08 -18.38 52.86
CA LEU A 454 13.84 -18.26 54.29
C LEU A 454 12.35 -18.07 54.59
N GLU A 455 11.89 -18.64 55.71
CA GLU A 455 10.58 -18.33 56.31
C GLU A 455 10.80 -17.23 57.35
N ALA A 456 10.07 -16.12 57.25
CA ALA A 456 10.24 -14.97 58.14
C ALA A 456 8.99 -14.08 58.19
N ASP A 457 8.93 -13.20 59.18
CA ASP A 457 7.87 -12.20 59.28
C ASP A 457 8.08 -11.01 58.34
N GLY A 458 9.31 -10.86 57.83
CA GLY A 458 9.72 -9.86 56.85
C GLY A 458 11.23 -9.86 56.66
N TYR A 459 11.72 -9.16 55.64
CA TYR A 459 13.15 -8.89 55.50
C TYR A 459 13.39 -7.52 54.85
N GLN A 460 14.60 -6.99 55.03
CA GLN A 460 15.08 -5.79 54.36
C GLN A 460 16.53 -5.97 53.92
N VAL A 461 16.88 -5.41 52.77
CA VAL A 461 18.27 -5.30 52.33
C VAL A 461 18.86 -3.99 52.88
N ASP A 462 19.96 -4.08 53.63
CA ASP A 462 20.68 -2.94 54.19
C ASP A 462 21.58 -2.25 53.15
N LYS A 463 22.30 -1.18 53.55
CA LYS A 463 23.14 -0.39 52.65
C LYS A 463 24.35 -1.17 52.12
N ASP A 464 24.79 -2.18 52.86
CA ASP A 464 25.94 -3.02 52.53
C ASP A 464 25.52 -4.24 51.69
N GLY A 465 24.22 -4.38 51.40
CA GLY A 465 23.66 -5.48 50.64
C GLY A 465 23.35 -6.71 51.49
N ASN A 466 23.45 -6.64 52.81
CA ASN A 466 23.11 -7.74 53.72
C ASN A 466 21.60 -7.79 53.96
N LEU A 467 21.09 -8.97 54.33
CA LEU A 467 19.68 -9.13 54.68
C LEU A 467 19.52 -8.98 56.19
N LEU A 468 18.63 -8.08 56.60
CA LEU A 468 18.07 -8.02 57.95
C LEU A 468 16.72 -8.72 57.92
N VAL A 469 16.62 -9.88 58.56
CA VAL A 469 15.47 -10.78 58.53
C VAL A 469 14.75 -10.71 59.88
N GLN A 470 13.45 -10.46 59.86
CA GLN A 470 12.62 -10.31 61.04
C GLN A 470 12.03 -11.66 61.44
N ASN A 471 12.35 -12.13 62.64
CA ASN A 471 11.86 -13.39 63.19
C ASN A 471 11.97 -14.56 62.18
N PRO A 472 13.18 -14.91 61.71
CA PRO A 472 13.34 -16.05 60.81
C PRO A 472 12.95 -17.38 61.48
N GLU A 473 12.57 -18.36 60.68
CA GLU A 473 12.60 -19.77 61.11
C GLU A 473 14.05 -20.25 61.18
N GLY A 474 14.45 -20.81 62.33
CA GLY A 474 15.82 -21.27 62.57
C GLY A 474 16.70 -20.24 63.30
N PRO A 475 17.99 -20.06 62.94
CA PRO A 475 18.90 -19.14 63.62
C PRO A 475 18.35 -17.70 63.67
N GLY A 476 18.22 -17.15 64.88
CA GLY A 476 17.64 -15.83 65.12
C GLY A 476 16.12 -15.79 65.31
N THR A 477 15.48 -16.93 65.55
CA THR A 477 14.06 -17.02 65.95
C THR A 477 13.73 -16.04 67.08
N ASP A 478 12.55 -15.41 66.99
CA ASP A 478 12.02 -14.38 67.88
C ASP A 478 12.83 -13.06 67.93
N GLN A 479 13.85 -12.89 67.07
CA GLN A 479 14.66 -11.67 66.97
C GLN A 479 14.90 -11.26 65.51
N ASN A 480 15.58 -10.13 65.32
CA ASN A 480 16.11 -9.74 64.00
C ASN A 480 17.48 -10.41 63.78
N ALA A 481 17.67 -11.03 62.62
CA ALA A 481 18.89 -11.72 62.24
C ALA A 481 19.53 -11.09 61.00
N ARG A 482 20.86 -11.05 60.97
CA ARG A 482 21.63 -10.62 59.81
C ARG A 482 22.14 -11.81 59.01
N TYR A 483 21.90 -11.78 57.70
CA TYR A 483 22.45 -12.74 56.74
C TYR A 483 23.37 -12.00 55.75
N VAL A 484 24.53 -12.59 55.49
CA VAL A 484 25.59 -12.00 54.66
C VAL A 484 25.84 -12.85 53.43
N TRP A 485 26.14 -12.19 52.31
CA TRP A 485 26.49 -12.84 51.06
C TRP A 485 27.87 -13.53 51.14
N THR A 486 27.91 -14.85 50.94
CA THR A 486 29.15 -15.66 51.01
C THR A 486 29.83 -15.88 49.65
N GLY A 487 29.28 -15.30 48.57
CA GLY A 487 29.74 -15.51 47.20
C GLY A 487 28.79 -16.39 46.37
N SER A 488 28.01 -17.25 47.02
CA SER A 488 27.01 -18.12 46.38
C SER A 488 25.59 -17.96 46.94
N SER A 489 25.45 -17.67 48.23
CA SER A 489 24.16 -17.55 48.93
C SER A 489 24.26 -16.58 50.10
N TYR A 490 23.12 -16.16 50.63
CA TYR A 490 23.08 -15.48 51.94
C TYR A 490 23.04 -16.51 53.06
N GLU A 491 23.93 -16.34 54.04
CA GLU A 491 24.03 -17.22 55.20
C GLU A 491 23.91 -16.42 56.49
N TYR A 492 23.32 -17.04 57.52
CA TYR A 492 23.16 -16.42 58.84
C TYR A 492 24.54 -16.09 59.43
N GLN A 493 24.66 -14.88 59.98
CA GLN A 493 25.88 -14.42 60.65
C GLN A 493 25.64 -14.17 62.14
N GLU A 494 24.70 -13.31 62.48
CA GLU A 494 24.49 -12.84 63.86
C GLU A 494 23.04 -12.43 64.12
N ILE A 495 22.65 -12.45 65.41
CA ILE A 495 21.45 -11.78 65.89
C ILE A 495 21.77 -10.29 66.00
N LYS A 496 20.93 -9.46 65.40
CA LYS A 496 20.99 -8.01 65.55
C LYS A 496 19.91 -7.60 66.55
N SER A 497 20.27 -7.52 67.82
CA SER A 497 19.37 -6.97 68.83
C SER A 497 18.99 -5.54 68.44
N GLU A 498 17.69 -5.23 68.37
CA GLU A 498 17.25 -3.84 68.38
C GLU A 498 17.80 -3.23 69.67
N SER A 499 18.66 -2.22 69.56
CA SER A 499 18.99 -1.38 70.70
C SER A 499 17.67 -0.87 71.24
N GLU A 500 17.35 -1.16 72.51
CA GLU A 500 16.15 -0.63 73.17
C GLU A 500 16.19 0.91 73.31
N TYR A 501 17.30 1.52 72.90
CA TYR A 501 17.56 2.96 72.91
C TYR A 501 17.68 3.51 71.49
N ALA A 502 16.94 4.58 71.21
CA ALA A 502 17.13 5.38 70.01
C ALA A 502 18.43 6.21 70.12
N ASP A 503 19.29 6.12 69.11
CA ASP A 503 20.49 6.95 69.03
C ASP A 503 20.13 8.37 68.64
N ILE A 504 20.43 9.34 69.51
CA ILE A 504 20.14 10.76 69.30
C ILE A 504 21.40 11.60 69.50
N ALA A 505 21.41 12.81 68.94
CA ALA A 505 22.40 13.80 69.33
C ALA A 505 22.03 14.41 70.69
N VAL A 506 23.02 14.81 71.50
CA VAL A 506 22.75 15.31 72.87
C VAL A 506 21.83 16.53 72.87
N ASP A 507 21.93 17.41 71.88
CA ASP A 507 21.10 18.59 71.66
C ASP A 507 19.64 18.29 71.31
N GLU A 508 19.35 17.07 70.86
CA GLU A 508 17.99 16.58 70.59
C GLU A 508 17.30 16.06 71.87
N LEU A 509 18.03 15.87 72.97
CA LEU A 509 17.55 15.20 74.19
C LEU A 509 16.21 15.75 74.72
N LEU A 510 16.02 17.07 74.72
CA LEU A 510 14.81 17.70 75.22
C LEU A 510 13.55 17.40 74.38
N GLN A 511 13.72 16.90 73.16
CA GLN A 511 12.64 16.53 72.24
C GLN A 511 12.16 15.09 72.47
N HIS A 512 12.92 14.29 73.22
CA HIS A 512 12.69 12.85 73.45
C HIS A 512 12.28 12.53 74.90
N GLN A 513 11.39 13.35 75.48
CA GLN A 513 10.95 13.19 76.86
C GLN A 513 10.17 11.88 77.06
N GLY A 514 10.60 11.06 78.03
CA GLY A 514 9.98 9.75 78.29
C GLY A 514 10.38 8.63 77.32
N GLU A 515 11.19 8.91 76.30
CA GLU A 515 11.71 7.90 75.38
C GLU A 515 13.00 7.27 75.91
N LYS A 516 13.24 5.99 75.57
CA LYS A 516 14.53 5.34 75.80
C LYS A 516 15.50 5.80 74.72
N VAL A 517 16.52 6.56 75.10
CA VAL A 517 17.49 7.15 74.17
C VAL A 517 18.93 6.86 74.60
N ARG A 518 19.84 6.88 73.63
CA ARG A 518 21.29 6.77 73.82
C ARG A 518 21.96 7.94 73.11
N PHE A 519 22.86 8.61 73.81
CA PHE A 519 23.64 9.72 73.26
C PHE A 519 25.01 9.80 73.92
N THR A 520 25.97 10.37 73.19
CA THR A 520 27.30 10.70 73.72
C THR A 520 27.31 12.15 74.20
N CYS A 521 27.76 12.38 75.43
CA CYS A 521 27.86 13.72 76.02
C CYS A 521 29.21 13.92 76.73
N SER A 522 29.53 15.17 77.07
CA SER A 522 30.73 15.51 77.85
C SER A 522 30.33 15.93 79.25
N ILE A 523 30.75 15.18 80.26
CA ILE A 523 30.59 15.55 81.67
C ILE A 523 31.61 16.62 82.01
N VAL A 524 31.13 17.82 82.34
CA VAL A 524 31.96 19.00 82.59
C VAL A 524 32.22 19.25 84.07
N SER A 525 31.36 18.75 84.95
CA SER A 525 31.47 18.93 86.40
C SER A 525 30.74 17.83 87.15
N ILE A 526 31.21 17.49 88.35
CA ILE A 526 30.53 16.60 89.29
C ILE A 526 30.07 17.46 90.47
N THR A 527 28.76 17.48 90.73
CA THR A 527 28.15 18.23 91.84
C THR A 527 27.58 17.28 92.89
N ASP A 528 27.19 17.81 94.05
CA ASP A 528 26.53 17.01 95.10
C ASP A 528 25.21 16.38 94.64
N SER A 529 24.55 16.97 93.63
CA SER A 529 23.32 16.46 93.00
C SER A 529 23.58 15.42 91.90
N GLY A 530 24.82 15.30 91.43
CA GLY A 530 25.25 14.38 90.38
C GLY A 530 26.16 15.00 89.31
N PRO A 531 26.62 14.20 88.34
CA PRO A 531 27.36 14.64 87.15
C PRO A 531 26.52 15.56 86.24
N LEU A 532 27.12 16.65 85.80
CA LEU A 532 26.54 17.57 84.83
C LEU A 532 27.19 17.37 83.46
N ALA A 533 26.37 16.99 82.49
CA ALA A 533 26.79 16.87 81.10
C ALA A 533 26.37 18.11 80.30
N GLN A 534 27.21 18.50 79.35
CA GLN A 534 26.93 19.63 78.47
C GLN A 534 25.78 19.30 77.51
N LEU A 535 24.80 20.21 77.45
CA LEU A 535 23.62 20.17 76.59
C LEU A 535 23.49 21.51 75.86
N GLY A 536 24.15 21.64 74.69
CA GLY A 536 24.25 22.92 73.99
C GLY A 536 24.91 24.01 74.85
N ASP A 537 24.17 25.11 75.07
CA ASP A 537 24.56 26.23 75.96
C ASP A 537 24.11 26.03 77.42
N SER A 538 23.55 24.86 77.76
CA SER A 538 23.04 24.51 79.09
C SER A 538 23.63 23.17 79.57
N TYR A 539 23.08 22.62 80.65
CA TYR A 539 23.50 21.36 81.26
C TYR A 539 22.31 20.42 81.45
N VAL A 540 22.62 19.12 81.47
CA VAL A 540 21.71 18.05 81.91
C VAL A 540 22.32 17.35 83.12
N LEU A 541 21.51 17.10 84.15
CA LEU A 541 21.91 16.33 85.32
C LEU A 541 21.78 14.84 85.01
N LEU A 542 22.87 14.09 85.11
CA LEU A 542 22.85 12.64 84.92
C LEU A 542 22.64 11.95 86.26
N LYS A 543 21.52 11.23 86.43
CA LYS A 543 21.30 10.36 87.58
C LYS A 543 21.60 8.91 87.20
N SER A 544 22.66 8.37 87.79
CA SER A 544 23.09 6.99 87.55
C SER A 544 23.39 6.31 88.88
N ASP A 545 23.12 5.01 88.96
CA ASP A 545 23.62 4.14 90.04
C ASP A 545 25.13 3.84 89.87
N SER A 546 25.70 4.18 88.72
CA SER A 546 27.13 4.01 88.41
C SER A 546 27.92 5.29 88.67
N LEU A 547 29.16 5.14 89.15
CA LEU A 547 30.09 6.27 89.32
C LEU A 547 30.54 6.77 87.94
N LEU A 548 30.20 8.03 87.64
CA LEU A 548 30.60 8.72 86.41
C LEU A 548 31.75 9.70 86.70
N SER A 549 32.66 9.87 85.74
CA SER A 549 33.80 10.79 85.85
C SER A 549 33.76 11.85 84.76
N ALA A 550 34.47 12.97 84.96
CA ALA A 550 34.56 14.04 83.97
C ALA A 550 35.21 13.54 82.66
N GLY A 551 34.65 13.95 81.53
CA GLY A 551 35.07 13.48 80.21
C GLY A 551 33.91 13.08 79.30
N GLN A 552 34.23 12.58 78.12
CA GLN A 552 33.22 12.10 77.16
C GLN A 552 32.71 10.72 77.58
N VAL A 553 31.40 10.53 77.54
CA VAL A 553 30.73 9.27 77.91
C VAL A 553 29.50 9.05 77.04
N THR A 554 29.20 7.78 76.75
CA THR A 554 27.93 7.40 76.12
C THR A 554 27.00 6.87 77.20
N VAL A 555 25.81 7.46 77.28
CA VAL A 555 24.80 7.08 78.27
C VAL A 555 23.51 6.67 77.58
N SER A 556 22.84 5.68 78.15
CA SER A 556 21.53 5.20 77.70
C SER A 556 20.55 5.23 78.85
N GLY A 557 19.33 5.71 78.61
CA GLY A 557 18.41 6.02 79.67
C GLY A 557 17.15 6.74 79.20
N THR A 558 16.50 7.47 80.11
CA THR A 558 15.28 8.21 79.81
C THR A 558 15.32 9.59 80.44
N LEU A 559 14.90 10.61 79.70
CA LEU A 559 14.75 11.97 80.23
C LEU A 559 13.53 12.04 81.16
N ALA A 560 13.75 12.45 82.41
CA ALA A 560 12.69 12.59 83.40
C ALA A 560 11.68 13.67 83.03
N SER A 561 10.45 13.54 83.56
CA SER A 561 9.38 14.51 83.30
C SER A 561 9.55 15.84 84.05
N GLN A 562 10.44 15.89 85.05
CA GLN A 562 10.65 17.02 85.93
C GLN A 562 12.12 17.43 85.94
N ASN A 563 12.36 18.74 86.01
CA ASN A 563 13.68 19.31 86.24
C ASN A 563 14.01 19.29 87.74
N GLU A 564 15.30 19.29 88.07
CA GLU A 564 15.78 19.45 89.45
C GLU A 564 16.61 20.72 89.59
N ASP A 565 16.43 21.40 90.73
CA ASP A 565 17.19 22.60 91.05
C ASP A 565 18.57 22.21 91.61
N VAL A 566 19.61 22.51 90.84
CA VAL A 566 21.02 22.25 91.18
C VAL A 566 21.70 23.58 91.52
N THR A 567 22.44 23.61 92.63
CA THR A 567 23.22 24.79 93.02
C THR A 567 24.63 24.72 92.44
N LEU A 568 24.96 25.65 91.55
CA LEU A 568 26.29 25.82 90.96
C LEU A 568 26.89 27.13 91.51
N GLY A 569 27.80 27.02 92.49
CA GLY A 569 28.36 28.17 93.18
C GLY A 569 27.31 28.91 94.03
N GLN A 570 27.00 30.16 93.70
CA GLN A 570 25.97 30.97 94.39
C GLN A 570 24.63 31.04 93.61
N THR A 571 24.48 30.28 92.53
CA THR A 571 23.30 30.34 91.65
C THR A 571 22.56 29.00 91.62
N ALA A 572 21.25 29.04 91.85
CA ALA A 572 20.38 27.88 91.66
C ALA A 572 19.89 27.83 90.20
N LEU A 573 20.06 26.68 89.55
CA LEU A 573 19.67 26.43 88.16
C LEU A 573 18.73 25.23 88.12
N SER A 574 17.58 25.38 87.45
CA SER A 574 16.64 24.28 87.22
C SER A 574 17.06 23.51 85.97
N LEU A 575 17.55 22.28 86.13
CA LEU A 575 18.15 21.50 85.05
C LEU A 575 17.32 20.26 84.69
N PRO A 576 17.26 19.89 83.40
CA PRO A 576 16.70 18.61 82.97
C PRO A 576 17.48 17.44 83.58
N VAL A 577 16.76 16.38 83.98
CA VAL A 577 17.36 15.18 84.60
C VAL A 577 17.27 14.00 83.65
N PHE A 578 18.40 13.36 83.36
CA PHE A 578 18.47 12.13 82.58
C PHE A 578 18.77 10.95 83.50
N GLU A 579 17.84 10.00 83.58
CA GLU A 579 18.01 8.75 84.33
C GLU A 579 18.82 7.76 83.50
N VAL A 580 20.10 7.63 83.83
CA VAL A 580 21.05 6.74 83.16
C VAL A 580 20.85 5.32 83.64
N ARG A 581 20.52 4.42 82.71
CA ARG A 581 20.38 2.97 82.92
C ARG A 581 21.64 2.20 82.55
N LEU A 582 22.35 2.63 81.51
CA LEU A 582 23.59 2.02 81.03
C LEU A 582 24.60 3.12 80.71
N VAL A 583 25.88 2.80 80.95
CA VAL A 583 27.04 3.64 80.65
C VAL A 583 27.99 2.80 79.80
N GLU A 584 28.41 3.34 78.66
CA GLU A 584 29.33 2.71 77.70
C GLU A 584 30.66 3.47 77.60
#